data_AF-K2E528-F1
#
_entry.id   AF-K2E528-F1
#
_cell.length_a   1.000
_cell.length_b   1.000
_cell.length_c   1.000
_cell.angle_alpha   90.00
_cell.angle_beta   90.00
_cell.angle_gamma   90.00
#
_symmetry.space_group_name_H-M   'P 1'
#
loop_
_entity.id
_entity.type
_entity.pdbx_description
1 polymer ?
#
loop_
_entity_poly.entity_id
_entity_poly.type
_entity_poly.pdbx_seq_one_letter_code
_entity_poly.pdbx_strand_id
1 'polypeptide(L)'
;MEKLSLTSKLSALPLGYKLIWLASMALLLFMPNLLLQHIDLKVYYGFYTVFVLVFAGFGVIIIGKKNFVAMLKLWGIGAVVYLFFAIPRIYLAGSLSPYFNFTSLTDRWLYSLLLPLILLGTFTTSLIFVRITSPIEFLKWGYYGLKITLLMRALQHSVQVFNETKIALMLQNQWPEENSSIFNLRTSWLIIKSSPLLVRTALRNIILYWFPWGWLCLKKNIGLLSKNGSNTGTN
;
A
#
# COMPACT_ATOMS: atom_id res chain seq x y z
N MET A 1 21.99 -25.78 9.86
CA MET A 1 21.72 -24.39 10.27
C MET A 1 20.87 -23.72 9.19
N GLU A 2 19.54 -23.67 9.37
CA GLU A 2 18.66 -22.95 8.45
C GLU A 2 19.01 -21.45 8.47
N LYS A 3 19.28 -20.87 7.30
CA LYS A 3 19.33 -19.42 7.13
C LYS A 3 17.92 -18.87 7.39
N LEU A 4 17.65 -18.48 8.64
CA LEU A 4 16.50 -17.65 9.00
C LEU A 4 16.41 -16.49 8.01
N SER A 5 15.36 -16.48 7.18
CA SER A 5 15.14 -15.45 6.17
C SER A 5 15.10 -14.08 6.86
N LEU A 6 15.67 -13.04 6.24
CA LEU A 6 15.70 -11.69 6.81
C LEU A 6 14.30 -11.19 7.23
N THR A 7 13.28 -11.63 6.49
CA THR A 7 11.86 -11.43 6.76
C THR A 7 11.42 -12.03 8.10
N SER A 8 11.85 -13.24 8.44
CA SER A 8 11.52 -13.89 9.71
C SER A 8 12.08 -13.12 10.92
N LYS A 9 13.32 -12.64 10.82
CA LYS A 9 13.97 -11.83 11.86
C LYS A 9 13.25 -10.50 12.07
N LEU A 10 12.87 -9.82 10.98
CA LEU A 10 12.13 -8.56 11.04
C LEU A 10 10.70 -8.75 11.57
N SER A 11 10.05 -9.88 11.25
CA SER A 11 8.71 -10.17 11.77
C SER A 11 8.69 -10.44 13.27
N ALA A 12 9.80 -10.96 13.83
CA ALA A 12 9.92 -11.23 15.27
C ALA A 12 10.07 -9.97 16.13
N LEU A 13 10.31 -8.80 15.51
CA LEU A 13 10.45 -7.54 16.25
C LEU A 13 9.11 -7.13 16.91
N PRO A 14 9.16 -6.43 18.06
CA PRO A 14 7.97 -5.89 18.68
C PRO A 14 7.30 -4.85 17.77
N LEU A 15 5.96 -4.78 17.82
CA LEU A 15 5.16 -3.82 17.05
C LEU A 15 5.64 -2.37 17.21
N GLY A 16 6.09 -1.98 18.41
CA GLY A 16 6.61 -0.64 18.69
C GLY A 16 7.79 -0.27 17.79
N TYR A 17 8.74 -1.18 17.57
CA TYR A 17 9.89 -0.94 16.68
C TYR A 17 9.46 -0.85 15.21
N LYS A 18 8.49 -1.67 14.78
CA LYS A 18 7.93 -1.61 13.42
C LYS A 18 7.25 -0.27 13.16
N LEU A 19 6.58 0.28 14.16
CA LEU A 19 5.91 1.59 14.08
C LEU A 19 6.88 2.76 14.14
N ILE A 20 7.90 2.70 15.01
CA ILE A 20 8.97 3.70 15.01
C ILE A 20 9.68 3.71 13.67
N TRP A 21 9.95 2.53 13.10
CA TRP A 21 10.51 2.42 11.76
C TRP A 21 9.56 3.01 10.70
N LEU A 22 8.26 2.68 10.73
CA LEU A 22 7.27 3.25 9.82
C LEU A 22 7.21 4.78 9.94
N ALA A 23 7.19 5.32 11.16
CA ALA A 23 7.15 6.75 11.43
C ALA A 23 8.43 7.44 10.96
N SER A 24 9.60 6.83 11.18
CA SER A 24 10.89 7.35 10.71
C SER A 24 10.95 7.38 9.18
N MET A 25 10.46 6.33 8.53
CA MET A 25 10.38 6.28 7.06
C MET A 25 9.36 7.29 6.55
N ALA A 26 8.17 7.40 7.15
CA ALA A 26 7.20 8.42 6.79
C ALA A 26 7.77 9.82 6.94
N LEU A 27 8.50 10.08 8.02
CA LEU A 27 9.16 11.37 8.24
C LEU A 27 10.21 11.63 7.16
N LEU A 28 11.05 10.66 6.79
CA LEU A 28 12.02 10.80 5.69
C LEU A 28 11.34 11.03 4.32
N LEU A 29 10.20 10.40 4.08
CA LEU A 29 9.43 10.56 2.83
C LEU A 29 8.64 11.89 2.79
N PHE A 30 8.30 12.49 3.94
CA PHE A 30 7.56 13.76 4.08
C PHE A 30 8.42 14.98 4.40
N MET A 31 9.64 14.77 4.90
CA MET A 31 10.71 15.77 4.97
C MET A 31 10.90 16.62 3.70
N PRO A 32 10.65 16.10 2.47
CA PRO A 32 10.84 16.85 1.23
C PRO A 32 10.01 18.13 1.19
N ASN A 33 8.75 18.07 1.65
CA ASN A 33 7.87 19.24 1.67
C ASN A 33 8.34 20.33 2.65
N LEU A 34 9.10 19.96 3.67
CA LEU A 34 9.64 20.88 4.68
C LEU A 34 11.01 21.45 4.26
N LEU A 35 11.87 20.61 3.66
CA LEU A 35 13.23 20.99 3.28
C LEU A 35 13.36 21.67 1.91
N LEU A 36 12.35 21.56 1.04
CA LEU A 36 12.33 22.21 -0.27
C LEU A 36 12.46 23.75 -0.19
N GLN A 37 12.22 24.34 0.99
CA GLN A 37 12.45 25.77 1.24
C GLN A 37 13.93 26.14 1.45
N HIS A 38 14.80 25.18 1.75
CA HIS A 38 16.16 25.44 2.20
C HIS A 38 17.25 24.75 1.37
N ILE A 39 16.90 23.76 0.54
CA ILE A 39 17.84 22.96 -0.25
C ILE A 39 17.49 23.06 -1.73
N ASP A 40 18.52 23.18 -2.57
CA ASP A 40 18.37 23.12 -4.03
C ASP A 40 17.64 21.84 -4.47
N LEU A 41 16.58 22.03 -5.27
CA LEU A 41 15.72 20.96 -5.78
C LEU A 41 16.51 19.85 -6.49
N LYS A 42 17.60 20.18 -7.19
CA LYS A 42 18.45 19.22 -7.92
C LYS A 42 19.20 18.29 -6.98
N VAL A 43 19.85 18.85 -5.96
CA VAL A 43 20.59 18.08 -4.95
C VAL A 43 19.63 17.17 -4.20
N TYR A 44 18.48 17.73 -3.84
CA TYR A 44 17.43 17.01 -3.15
C TYR A 44 16.85 15.86 -4.00
N TYR A 45 16.54 16.10 -5.28
CA TYR A 45 16.09 15.06 -6.20
C TYR A 45 17.11 13.91 -6.29
N GLY A 46 18.39 14.23 -6.44
CA GLY A 46 19.47 13.24 -6.50
C GLY A 46 19.55 12.38 -5.23
N PHE A 47 19.53 13.00 -4.06
CA PHE A 47 19.50 12.29 -2.77
C PHE A 47 18.30 11.34 -2.70
N TYR A 48 17.11 11.82 -3.06
CA TYR A 48 15.88 11.05 -2.96
C TYR A 48 15.84 9.89 -3.96
N THR A 49 16.38 10.07 -5.16
CA THR A 49 16.54 8.97 -6.14
C THR A 49 17.42 7.86 -5.60
N VAL A 50 18.57 8.20 -5.03
CA VAL A 50 19.47 7.20 -4.41
C VAL A 50 18.78 6.51 -3.24
N PHE A 51 18.12 7.27 -2.37
CA PHE A 51 17.38 6.73 -1.23
C PHE A 51 16.31 5.71 -1.68
N VAL A 52 15.48 6.07 -2.66
CA VAL A 52 14.44 5.18 -3.19
C VAL A 52 15.03 3.96 -3.87
N LEU A 53 16.17 4.05 -4.56
CA LEU A 53 16.85 2.90 -5.17
C LEU A 53 17.35 1.90 -4.12
N VAL A 54 18.03 2.39 -3.08
CA VAL A 54 18.49 1.54 -1.96
C VAL A 54 17.29 0.88 -1.29
N PHE A 55 16.23 1.65 -1.05
CA PHE A 55 15.03 1.16 -0.39
C PHE A 55 14.22 0.19 -1.25
N ALA A 56 14.18 0.40 -2.57
CA ALA A 56 13.63 -0.53 -3.54
C ALA A 56 14.39 -1.86 -3.53
N GLY A 57 15.73 -1.81 -3.50
CA GLY A 57 16.57 -3.01 -3.35
C GLY A 57 16.25 -3.79 -2.07
N PHE A 58 16.11 -3.09 -0.95
CA PHE A 58 15.68 -3.68 0.32
C PHE A 58 14.25 -4.25 0.24
N GLY A 59 13.34 -3.54 -0.41
CA GLY A 59 11.96 -3.96 -0.65
C GLY A 59 11.87 -5.25 -1.45
N VAL A 60 12.69 -5.42 -2.49
CA VAL A 60 12.76 -6.67 -3.29
C VAL A 60 13.07 -7.88 -2.40
N ILE A 61 13.99 -7.72 -1.43
CA ILE A 61 14.42 -8.80 -0.53
C ILE A 61 13.29 -9.20 0.43
N ILE A 62 12.55 -8.23 0.96
CA ILE A 62 11.50 -8.47 1.98
C ILE A 62 10.17 -8.90 1.36
N ILE A 63 9.70 -8.15 0.36
CA ILE A 63 8.38 -8.32 -0.27
C ILE A 63 8.39 -9.54 -1.20
N GLY A 64 9.55 -9.85 -1.77
CA GLY A 64 9.74 -10.90 -2.77
C GLY A 64 9.54 -10.39 -4.20
N LYS A 65 10.31 -10.95 -5.14
CA LYS A 65 10.40 -10.48 -6.54
C LYS A 65 9.04 -10.37 -7.24
N LYS A 66 8.15 -11.36 -7.07
CA LYS A 66 6.83 -11.37 -7.74
C LYS A 66 5.95 -10.20 -7.30
N ASN A 67 5.82 -9.98 -5.99
CA ASN A 67 5.01 -8.92 -5.41
C ASN A 67 5.61 -7.53 -5.69
N PHE A 68 6.94 -7.42 -5.68
CA PHE A 68 7.62 -6.17 -6.00
C PHE A 68 7.44 -5.77 -7.48
N VAL A 69 7.52 -6.73 -8.41
CA VAL A 69 7.23 -6.48 -9.84
C VAL A 69 5.77 -6.03 -10.03
N ALA A 70 4.82 -6.64 -9.33
CA ALA A 70 3.41 -6.22 -9.38
C ALA A 70 3.23 -4.79 -8.86
N MET A 71 3.89 -4.44 -7.75
CA MET A 71 3.91 -3.07 -7.22
C MET A 71 4.50 -2.09 -8.25
N LEU A 72 5.64 -2.39 -8.86
CA LEU A 72 6.26 -1.53 -9.86
C LEU A 72 5.38 -1.34 -11.09
N LYS A 73 4.65 -2.37 -11.53
CA LYS A 73 3.69 -2.24 -12.63
C LYS A 73 2.55 -1.29 -12.27
N LEU A 74 1.96 -1.45 -11.08
CA LEU A 74 0.90 -0.57 -10.57
C LEU A 74 1.39 0.88 -10.44
N TRP A 75 2.58 1.06 -9.87
CA TRP A 75 3.22 2.36 -9.76
C TRP A 75 3.49 2.97 -11.14
N GLY A 76 4.01 2.20 -12.09
CA GLY A 76 4.31 2.67 -13.45
C GLY A 76 3.05 3.14 -14.18
N ILE A 77 1.95 2.38 -14.07
CA ILE A 77 0.64 2.81 -14.62
C ILE A 77 0.21 4.13 -13.97
N GLY A 78 0.27 4.24 -12.64
CA GLY A 78 -0.07 5.46 -11.92
C GLY A 78 0.81 6.65 -12.29
N ALA A 79 2.12 6.44 -12.46
CA ALA A 79 3.08 7.46 -12.85
C ALA A 79 2.83 7.95 -14.28
N VAL A 80 2.51 7.06 -15.21
CA VAL A 80 2.13 7.42 -16.59
C VAL A 80 0.86 8.26 -16.60
N VAL A 81 -0.19 7.81 -15.90
CA VAL A 81 -1.45 8.56 -15.78
C VAL A 81 -1.20 9.94 -15.15
N TYR A 82 -0.41 10.00 -14.08
CA TYR A 82 -0.02 11.26 -13.45
C TYR A 82 0.70 12.19 -14.44
N LEU A 83 1.67 11.69 -15.20
CA LEU A 83 2.42 12.48 -16.18
C LEU A 83 1.51 13.03 -17.29
N PHE A 84 0.51 12.28 -17.75
CA PHE A 84 -0.48 12.78 -18.70
C PHE A 84 -1.19 14.05 -18.21
N PHE A 85 -1.49 14.13 -16.91
CA PHE A 85 -2.09 15.34 -16.31
C PHE A 85 -1.05 16.41 -15.92
N ALA A 86 0.16 15.99 -15.58
CA ALA A 86 1.23 16.90 -15.15
C ALA A 86 1.83 17.68 -16.33
N ILE A 87 1.97 17.05 -17.51
CA ILE A 87 2.58 17.68 -18.70
C ILE A 87 1.89 19.01 -19.07
N PRO A 88 0.56 19.06 -19.27
CA PRO A 88 -0.12 20.33 -19.54
C PRO A 88 0.12 21.36 -18.44
N ARG A 89 0.12 20.96 -17.16
CA ARG A 89 0.37 21.86 -16.02
C ARG A 89 1.78 22.43 -16.00
N ILE A 90 2.79 21.66 -16.40
CA ILE A 90 4.18 22.12 -16.46
C ILE A 90 4.33 23.26 -17.49
N TYR A 91 3.70 23.09 -18.66
CA TYR A 91 3.82 24.04 -19.77
C TYR A 91 2.88 25.25 -19.68
N LEU A 92 1.66 25.09 -19.13
CA LEU A 92 0.65 26.16 -19.03
C LEU A 92 0.90 27.15 -17.88
N ALA A 93 2.08 27.10 -17.24
CA ALA A 93 2.47 27.97 -16.12
C ALA A 93 1.49 28.02 -14.94
N GLY A 94 0.64 27.00 -14.79
CA GLY A 94 -0.17 26.83 -13.59
C GLY A 94 0.72 26.60 -12.36
N SER A 95 0.30 27.08 -11.19
CA SER A 95 1.00 26.80 -9.95
C SER A 95 1.00 25.28 -9.68
N LEU A 96 2.16 24.63 -9.83
CA LEU A 96 2.32 23.19 -9.53
C LEU A 96 2.19 22.89 -8.05
N SER A 97 2.47 23.89 -7.21
CA SER A 97 2.26 23.87 -5.77
C SER A 97 1.71 25.23 -5.35
N PRO A 98 0.77 25.29 -4.40
CA PRO A 98 0.37 26.56 -3.80
C PRO A 98 1.50 27.18 -2.94
N TYR A 99 2.57 26.43 -2.67
CA TYR A 99 3.65 26.83 -1.77
C TYR A 99 4.95 27.23 -2.48
N PHE A 100 5.12 26.88 -3.76
CA PHE A 100 6.38 27.10 -4.48
C PHE A 100 6.12 27.65 -5.89
N ASN A 101 6.73 28.80 -6.18
CA ASN A 101 6.73 29.42 -7.51
C ASN A 101 7.99 29.02 -8.27
N PHE A 102 7.87 28.04 -9.15
CA PHE A 102 8.97 27.60 -10.01
C PHE A 102 9.03 28.45 -11.29
N THR A 103 10.08 29.26 -11.41
CA THR A 103 10.35 30.12 -12.56
C THR A 103 10.98 29.36 -13.73
N SER A 104 11.86 28.38 -13.44
CA SER A 104 12.52 27.58 -14.47
C SER A 104 11.68 26.37 -14.90
N LEU A 105 11.69 26.05 -16.19
CA LEU A 105 11.00 24.86 -16.72
C LEU A 105 11.62 23.56 -16.18
N THR A 106 12.93 23.58 -15.93
CA THR A 106 13.70 22.44 -15.39
C THR A 106 13.24 22.09 -13.99
N ASP A 107 12.99 23.07 -13.12
CA ASP A 107 12.54 22.82 -11.76
C ASP A 107 11.10 22.30 -11.72
N ARG A 108 10.24 22.77 -12.63
CA ARG A 108 8.87 22.25 -12.78
C ARG A 108 8.86 20.77 -13.15
N TRP A 109 9.75 20.37 -14.05
CA TRP A 109 9.93 18.96 -14.41
C TRP A 109 10.47 18.13 -13.26
N LEU A 110 11.53 18.61 -12.59
CA LEU A 110 12.14 17.91 -11.45
C LEU A 110 11.14 17.71 -10.31
N TYR A 111 10.38 18.75 -9.95
CA TYR A 111 9.35 18.66 -8.93
C TYR A 111 8.21 17.72 -9.34
N SER A 112 7.79 17.73 -10.61
CA SER A 112 6.77 16.80 -11.10
C SER A 112 7.24 15.36 -11.08
N LEU A 113 8.52 15.09 -11.40
CA LEU A 113 9.10 13.74 -11.36
C LEU A 113 9.36 13.25 -9.93
N LEU A 114 9.60 14.18 -9.00
CA LEU A 114 9.79 13.86 -7.60
C LEU A 114 8.54 13.23 -6.99
N LEU A 115 7.34 13.70 -7.35
CA LEU A 115 6.07 13.23 -6.78
C LEU A 115 5.81 11.72 -7.00
N PRO A 116 5.89 11.19 -8.23
CA PRO A 116 5.87 9.74 -8.46
C PRO A 116 6.95 9.00 -7.68
N LEU A 117 8.14 9.58 -7.52
CA LEU A 117 9.22 8.97 -6.74
C LEU A 117 8.86 8.87 -5.25
N ILE A 118 8.24 9.93 -4.69
CA ILE A 118 7.74 9.93 -3.31
C ILE A 118 6.68 8.85 -3.14
N LEU A 119 5.76 8.77 -4.08
CA LEU A 119 4.70 7.77 -4.12
C LEU A 119 5.27 6.33 -4.19
N LEU A 120 6.37 6.13 -4.93
CA LEU A 120 7.07 4.84 -4.96
C LEU A 120 7.63 4.49 -3.58
N GLY A 121 8.31 5.44 -2.92
CA GLY A 121 8.86 5.26 -1.59
C GLY A 121 7.79 4.94 -0.54
N THR A 122 6.66 5.65 -0.56
CA THR A 122 5.54 5.41 0.36
C THR A 122 4.89 4.05 0.13
N PHE A 123 4.65 3.66 -1.13
CA PHE A 123 4.13 2.32 -1.45
C PHE A 123 5.07 1.21 -0.99
N THR A 124 6.37 1.34 -1.28
CA THR A 124 7.36 0.32 -0.92
C THR A 124 7.45 0.16 0.60
N THR A 125 7.47 1.27 1.33
CA THR A 125 7.51 1.29 2.80
C THR A 125 6.26 0.63 3.40
N SER A 126 5.09 0.98 2.86
CA SER A 126 3.81 0.43 3.30
C SER A 126 3.74 -1.08 3.06
N LEU A 127 4.21 -1.56 1.91
CA LEU A 127 4.24 -2.99 1.61
C LEU A 127 5.23 -3.77 2.48
N ILE A 128 6.41 -3.21 2.75
CA ILE A 128 7.36 -3.80 3.72
C ILE A 128 6.68 -3.92 5.08
N PHE A 129 6.04 -2.86 5.56
CA PHE A 129 5.35 -2.86 6.85
C PHE A 129 4.24 -3.91 6.93
N VAL A 130 3.36 -3.97 5.92
CA VAL A 130 2.30 -4.99 5.85
C VAL A 130 2.87 -6.40 5.77
N ARG A 131 4.03 -6.59 5.15
CA ARG A 131 4.67 -7.90 5.05
C ARG A 131 5.28 -8.39 6.37
N ILE A 132 5.83 -7.48 7.18
CA ILE A 132 6.49 -7.82 8.45
C ILE A 132 5.56 -7.79 9.66
N THR A 133 4.37 -7.19 9.54
CA THR A 133 3.44 -6.99 10.65
C THR A 133 2.27 -7.95 10.57
N SER A 134 2.08 -8.78 11.60
CA SER A 134 0.89 -9.62 11.71
C SER A 134 -0.30 -8.82 12.24
N PRO A 135 -1.51 -8.97 11.68
CA PRO A 135 -2.72 -8.32 12.20
C PRO A 135 -2.99 -8.59 13.70
N ILE A 136 -2.54 -9.74 14.20
CA ILE A 136 -2.72 -10.17 15.60
C ILE A 136 -1.92 -9.29 16.56
N GLU A 137 -0.80 -8.72 16.12
CA GLU A 137 0.05 -7.87 16.96
C GLU A 137 -0.69 -6.61 17.44
N PHE A 138 -1.65 -6.11 16.65
CA PHE A 138 -2.46 -4.96 16.99
C PHE A 138 -3.49 -5.24 18.10
N LEU A 139 -3.81 -6.50 18.42
CA LEU A 139 -4.77 -6.83 19.48
C LEU A 139 -4.35 -6.31 20.86
N LYS A 140 -3.05 -6.08 21.07
CA LYS A 140 -2.50 -5.51 22.30
C LYS A 140 -2.99 -4.09 22.59
N TRP A 141 -3.57 -3.40 21.60
CA TRP A 141 -4.08 -2.03 21.71
C TRP A 141 -5.60 -1.96 22.01
N GLY A 142 -6.19 -3.04 22.51
CA GLY A 142 -7.58 -3.07 22.95
C GLY A 142 -8.56 -2.80 21.80
N TYR A 143 -9.49 -1.87 22.03
CA TYR A 143 -10.61 -1.61 21.12
C TYR A 143 -10.18 -1.11 19.73
N TYR A 144 -9.23 -0.17 19.67
CA TYR A 144 -8.70 0.34 18.40
C TYR A 144 -7.89 -0.72 17.66
N GLY A 145 -7.11 -1.50 18.41
CA GLY A 145 -6.37 -2.65 17.90
C GLY A 145 -7.29 -3.67 17.21
N LEU A 146 -8.38 -4.03 17.87
CA LEU A 146 -9.39 -4.95 17.34
C LEU A 146 -9.95 -4.49 15.98
N LYS A 147 -10.28 -3.21 15.84
CA LYS A 147 -10.77 -2.64 14.57
C LYS A 147 -9.76 -2.80 13.46
N ILE A 148 -8.49 -2.50 13.73
CA ILE A 148 -7.39 -2.62 12.76
C ILE A 148 -7.18 -4.09 12.38
N THR A 149 -7.15 -5.00 13.35
CA THR A 149 -7.02 -6.44 13.12
C THR A 149 -8.15 -6.98 12.26
N LEU A 150 -9.39 -6.60 12.55
CA LEU A 150 -10.57 -7.02 11.77
C LEU A 150 -10.52 -6.47 10.34
N LEU A 151 -10.14 -5.21 10.16
CA LEU A 151 -10.01 -4.59 8.85
C LEU A 151 -8.92 -5.28 8.02
N MET A 152 -7.74 -5.54 8.59
CA MET A 152 -6.68 -6.27 7.89
C MET A 152 -7.09 -7.70 7.55
N ARG A 153 -7.81 -8.39 8.43
CA ARG A 153 -8.28 -9.75 8.18
C ARG A 153 -9.36 -9.80 7.10
N ALA A 154 -10.27 -8.83 7.07
CA ALA A 154 -11.25 -8.69 6.00
C ALA A 154 -10.58 -8.43 4.65
N LEU A 155 -9.54 -7.58 4.63
CA LEU A 155 -8.74 -7.33 3.44
C LEU A 155 -8.04 -8.60 2.93
N GLN A 156 -7.37 -9.34 3.83
CA GLN A 156 -6.71 -10.61 3.48
C GLN A 156 -7.69 -11.62 2.89
N HIS A 157 -8.85 -11.78 3.52
CA HIS A 157 -9.91 -12.65 3.01
C HIS A 157 -10.41 -12.19 1.64
N SER A 158 -10.62 -10.88 1.43
CA SER A 158 -11.02 -10.35 0.12
C SER A 158 -9.99 -10.65 -0.96
N VAL A 159 -8.70 -10.55 -0.67
CA VAL A 159 -7.63 -10.87 -1.63
C VAL A 159 -7.64 -12.36 -1.98
N GLN A 160 -7.86 -13.22 -0.98
CA GLN A 160 -7.96 -14.66 -1.21
C GLN A 160 -9.14 -14.99 -2.12
N VAL A 161 -10.33 -14.47 -1.82
CA VAL A 161 -11.52 -14.70 -2.66
C VAL A 161 -11.35 -14.10 -4.05
N PHE A 162 -10.66 -12.96 -4.19
CA PHE A 162 -10.32 -12.41 -5.49
C PHE A 162 -9.46 -13.38 -6.31
N ASN A 163 -8.45 -14.00 -5.70
CA ASN A 163 -7.60 -14.99 -6.38
C ASN A 163 -8.38 -16.25 -6.77
N GLU A 164 -9.24 -16.76 -5.88
CA GLU A 164 -10.10 -17.91 -6.16
C GLU A 164 -11.07 -17.60 -7.33
N THR A 165 -11.65 -16.40 -7.34
CA THR A 165 -12.53 -15.94 -8.41
C THR A 165 -11.77 -15.76 -9.73
N LYS A 166 -10.54 -15.24 -9.68
CA LYS A 166 -9.65 -15.14 -10.85
C LYS A 166 -9.39 -16.53 -11.43
N ILE A 167 -9.07 -17.52 -10.59
CA ILE A 167 -8.84 -18.91 -11.02
C ILE A 167 -10.10 -19.50 -11.64
N ALA A 168 -11.28 -19.29 -11.04
CA ALA A 168 -12.54 -19.75 -11.60
C ALA A 168 -12.84 -19.13 -12.98
N LEU A 169 -12.55 -17.84 -13.18
CA LEU A 169 -12.72 -17.18 -14.48
C LEU A 169 -11.70 -17.65 -15.52
N MET A 170 -10.48 -18.03 -15.10
CA MET A 170 -9.49 -18.67 -15.99
C MET A 170 -10.00 -20.02 -16.46
N LEU A 171 -10.55 -20.86 -15.56
CA LEU A 171 -11.15 -22.15 -15.91
C LEU A 171 -12.34 -22.02 -16.86
N GLN A 172 -13.08 -20.90 -16.81
CA GLN A 172 -14.20 -20.60 -17.69
C GLN A 172 -13.79 -19.94 -19.03
N ASN A 173 -12.49 -19.80 -19.32
CA ASN A 173 -11.97 -19.06 -20.48
C ASN A 173 -12.43 -17.59 -20.55
N GLN A 174 -12.89 -17.02 -19.42
CA GLN A 174 -13.33 -15.64 -19.31
C GLN A 174 -12.22 -14.71 -18.79
N TRP A 175 -11.08 -15.28 -18.38
CA TRP A 175 -9.88 -14.55 -17.97
C TRP A 175 -8.66 -15.06 -18.73
N PRO A 176 -7.76 -14.18 -19.20
CA PRO A 176 -6.59 -14.61 -19.94
C PRO A 176 -5.58 -15.38 -19.08
N GLU A 177 -4.91 -16.37 -19.68
CA GLU A 177 -3.85 -17.14 -19.02
C GLU A 177 -2.66 -16.25 -18.64
N GLU A 178 -1.98 -16.59 -17.53
CA GLU A 178 -0.90 -15.76 -16.94
C GLU A 178 0.30 -15.52 -17.87
N ASN A 179 0.47 -16.34 -18.91
CA ASN A 179 1.53 -16.23 -19.92
C ASN A 179 1.10 -15.53 -21.21
N SER A 180 -0.15 -15.09 -21.33
CA SER A 180 -0.61 -14.41 -22.53
C SER A 180 -0.09 -12.96 -22.61
N SER A 181 0.31 -12.52 -23.80
CA SER A 181 0.75 -11.14 -24.02
C SER A 181 -0.39 -10.17 -23.74
N ILE A 182 -0.14 -9.21 -22.84
CA ILE A 182 -1.07 -8.15 -22.46
C ILE A 182 -1.43 -7.26 -23.67
N PHE A 183 -0.54 -7.18 -24.66
CA PHE A 183 -0.72 -6.37 -25.87
C PHE A 183 -1.64 -6.98 -26.92
N ASN A 184 -2.21 -8.18 -26.68
CA ASN A 184 -3.20 -8.73 -27.59
C ASN A 184 -4.56 -8.07 -27.35
N LEU A 185 -5.17 -7.52 -28.40
CA LEU A 185 -6.47 -6.80 -28.34
C LEU A 185 -7.58 -7.66 -27.69
N ARG A 186 -7.61 -8.95 -28.02
CA ARG A 186 -8.56 -9.93 -27.45
C ARG A 186 -8.35 -10.12 -25.94
N THR A 187 -7.10 -10.21 -25.50
CA THR A 187 -6.71 -10.34 -24.09
C THR A 187 -7.09 -9.08 -23.30
N SER A 188 -6.81 -7.90 -23.85
CA SER A 188 -7.17 -6.62 -23.24
C SER A 188 -8.70 -6.44 -23.12
N TRP A 189 -9.46 -6.83 -24.13
CA TRP A 189 -10.92 -6.75 -24.09
C TRP A 189 -11.55 -7.70 -23.06
N LEU A 190 -11.03 -8.93 -22.96
CA LEU A 190 -11.44 -9.89 -21.92
C LEU A 190 -11.17 -9.34 -20.52
N ILE A 191 -10.01 -8.72 -20.29
CA ILE A 191 -9.68 -8.10 -19.00
C ILE A 191 -10.68 -6.99 -18.65
N ILE A 192 -10.96 -6.09 -19.58
CA ILE A 192 -11.90 -4.97 -19.35
C ILE A 192 -13.31 -5.49 -19.05
N LYS A 193 -13.77 -6.52 -19.77
CA LYS A 193 -15.12 -7.08 -19.59
C LYS A 193 -15.28 -7.85 -18.27
N SER A 194 -14.25 -8.57 -17.85
CA SER A 194 -14.32 -9.46 -16.67
C SER A 194 -13.91 -8.77 -15.37
N SER A 195 -13.17 -7.66 -15.44
CA SER A 195 -12.73 -6.88 -14.26
C SER A 195 -13.88 -6.36 -13.37
N PRO A 196 -14.99 -5.82 -13.91
CA PRO A 196 -16.12 -5.37 -13.09
C PRO A 196 -16.72 -6.50 -12.24
N LEU A 197 -16.71 -7.73 -12.76
CA LEU A 197 -17.29 -8.90 -12.09
C LEU A 197 -16.40 -9.36 -10.92
N LEU A 198 -15.08 -9.31 -11.10
CA LEU A 198 -14.10 -9.52 -10.04
C LEU A 198 -14.20 -8.45 -8.93
N VAL A 199 -14.26 -7.17 -9.32
CA VAL A 199 -14.37 -6.04 -8.38
C VAL A 199 -15.68 -6.13 -7.60
N ARG A 200 -16.81 -6.43 -8.27
CA ARG A 200 -18.11 -6.60 -7.62
C ARG A 200 -18.10 -7.74 -6.62
N THR A 201 -17.47 -8.88 -6.96
CA THR A 201 -17.41 -10.05 -6.07
C THR A 201 -16.52 -9.78 -4.86
N ALA A 202 -15.38 -9.11 -5.05
CA ALA A 202 -14.50 -8.68 -3.97
C ALA A 202 -15.19 -7.65 -3.04
N LEU A 203 -15.80 -6.60 -3.60
CA LEU A 203 -16.54 -5.59 -2.82
C LEU A 203 -17.72 -6.19 -2.07
N ARG A 204 -18.49 -7.07 -2.72
CA ARG A 204 -19.60 -7.79 -2.08
C ARG A 204 -19.10 -8.59 -0.89
N ASN A 205 -17.95 -9.27 -1.00
CA ASN A 205 -17.39 -10.04 0.10
C ASN A 205 -16.80 -9.16 1.19
N ILE A 206 -16.17 -8.03 0.85
CA ILE A 206 -15.75 -7.04 1.87
C ILE A 206 -16.98 -6.58 2.65
N ILE A 207 -18.03 -6.13 1.98
CA ILE A 207 -19.22 -5.58 2.64
C ILE A 207 -19.97 -6.65 3.44
N LEU A 208 -20.19 -7.85 2.87
CA LEU A 208 -20.93 -8.94 3.53
C LEU A 208 -20.17 -9.63 4.66
N TYR A 209 -18.83 -9.66 4.64
CA TYR A 209 -18.05 -10.20 5.77
C TYR A 209 -17.77 -9.14 6.84
N TRP A 210 -17.61 -7.87 6.47
CA TRP A 210 -17.28 -6.80 7.40
C TRP A 210 -18.45 -6.44 8.32
N PHE A 211 -19.68 -6.37 7.79
CA PHE A 211 -20.83 -5.90 8.57
C PHE A 211 -21.32 -6.89 9.65
N PRO A 212 -21.54 -8.18 9.38
CA PRO A 212 -22.14 -9.09 10.36
C PRO A 212 -21.12 -9.62 11.39
N TRP A 213 -19.94 -10.05 10.93
CA TRP A 213 -18.94 -10.68 11.79
C TRP A 213 -18.13 -9.67 12.60
N GLY A 214 -17.82 -8.51 12.01
CA GLY A 214 -17.21 -7.39 12.72
C GLY A 214 -18.11 -6.90 13.86
N TRP A 215 -19.42 -6.78 13.62
CA TRP A 215 -20.41 -6.43 14.63
C TRP A 215 -20.57 -7.50 15.72
N LEU A 216 -20.64 -8.79 15.36
CA LEU A 216 -20.74 -9.89 16.32
C LEU A 216 -19.51 -9.99 17.23
N CYS A 217 -18.30 -9.85 16.68
CA CYS A 217 -17.07 -9.84 17.48
C CYS A 217 -17.00 -8.61 18.39
N LEU A 218 -17.45 -7.45 17.90
CA LEU A 218 -17.51 -6.22 18.69
C LEU A 218 -18.52 -6.36 19.84
N LYS A 219 -19.72 -6.89 19.58
CA LYS A 219 -20.76 -7.13 20.60
C LYS A 219 -20.31 -8.13 21.66
N LYS A 220 -19.64 -9.22 21.25
CA LYS A 220 -19.10 -10.23 22.18
C LYS A 220 -18.02 -9.64 23.10
N ASN A 221 -17.10 -8.84 22.56
CA ASN A 221 -16.03 -8.22 23.36
C ASN A 221 -16.52 -7.08 24.25
N ILE A 222 -17.50 -6.28 23.82
CA ILE A 222 -18.17 -5.29 24.68
C ILE A 222 -18.88 -6.00 25.85
N GLY A 223 -19.54 -7.13 25.60
CA GLY A 223 -20.16 -7.95 26.65
C GLY A 223 -19.15 -8.53 27.65
N LEU A 224 -17.94 -8.88 27.21
CA LEU A 224 -16.87 -9.38 28.09
C LEU A 224 -16.24 -8.26 28.93
N LEU A 225 -16.02 -7.07 28.35
CA LEU A 225 -15.52 -5.90 29.08
C LEU A 225 -16.54 -5.40 30.12
N SER A 226 -17.84 -5.41 29.78
CA SER A 226 -18.92 -5.06 30.72
C SER A 226 -19.01 -6.04 31.90
N LYS A 227 -18.78 -7.35 31.69
CA LYS A 227 -18.75 -8.35 32.76
C LYS A 227 -17.50 -8.27 33.65
N ASN A 228 -16.35 -7.90 33.09
CA ASN A 228 -15.12 -7.75 33.89
C ASN A 228 -15.12 -6.45 34.71
N GLY A 229 -15.79 -5.40 34.23
CA GLY A 229 -16.02 -4.17 35.00
C GLY A 229 -17.03 -4.31 36.14
N SER A 230 -18.00 -5.24 36.06
CA SER A 230 -18.93 -5.50 37.16
C SER A 230 -18.33 -6.36 38.28
N ASN A 231 -17.36 -7.22 37.96
CA ASN A 231 -16.70 -8.11 38.94
C ASN A 231 -15.57 -7.44 39.73
N THR A 232 -15.25 -6.18 39.47
CA THR A 232 -14.23 -5.40 40.19
C THR A 232 -14.83 -4.33 41.12
N GLY A 233 -16.16 -4.30 41.27
CA GLY A 233 -16.88 -3.37 42.16
C GLY A 233 -17.48 -3.99 43.42
N THR A 234 -17.16 -5.25 43.73
CA THR A 234 -17.54 -5.93 44.97
C THR A 234 -16.35 -6.73 45.49
N ASN A 235 -15.48 -6.05 46.23
CA ASN A 235 -14.73 -6.55 47.38
C ASN A 235 -14.07 -5.36 48.07
#